data_AF-A0A661M626-F1
#
_entry.id   AF-A0A661M626-F1
#
_cell.length_a   1.000
_cell.length_b   1.000
_cell.length_c   1.000
_cell.angle_alpha   90.00
_cell.angle_beta   90.00
_cell.angle_gamma   90.00
#
_symmetry.space_group_name_H-M   'P 1'
#
loop_
_entity.id
_entity.type
_entity.pdbx_description
1 polymer ?
#
loop_
_entity_poly.entity_id
_entity_poly.type
_entity_poly.pdbx_seq_one_letter_code
_entity_poly.pdbx_strand_id
1 'polypeptide(L)' 'ASYVIDLTRRFNIREGVTKMDDTLPNRFFDEPLGKEKKVLRREDFNRMLADYYRLRGWSEQGVPQ' A
#
# COMPACT_ATOMS: atom_id res chain seq x y z
N ALA A 1 4.49 8.69 17.35
CA ALA A 1 4.21 8.91 15.92
C ALA A 1 3.11 7.98 15.37
N SER A 2 3.09 6.68 15.71
CA SER A 2 2.09 5.72 15.17
C SER A 2 0.63 6.16 15.35
N TYR A 3 0.27 6.66 16.55
CA TYR A 3 -1.10 7.02 16.90
C TYR A 3 -1.80 7.97 15.91
N VAL A 4 -1.12 9.05 15.48
CA VAL A 4 -1.72 10.02 14.54
C VAL A 4 -1.98 9.35 13.19
N ILE A 5 -1.05 8.54 12.70
CA ILE A 5 -1.20 7.85 11.41
C ILE A 5 -2.31 6.80 11.48
N ASP A 6 -2.41 6.07 12.59
CA ASP A 6 -3.46 5.07 12.78
C ASP A 6 -4.84 5.72 12.85
N LEU A 7 -4.97 6.88 13.51
CA LEU A 7 -6.19 7.69 13.48
C LEU A 7 -6.54 8.19 12.08
N THR A 8 -5.57 8.73 11.33
CA THR A 8 -5.78 9.17 9.95
C THR A 8 -6.25 8.00 9.09
N ARG A 9 -5.65 6.81 9.25
CA ARG A 9 -6.07 5.62 8.53
C ARG A 9 -7.50 5.22 8.87
N ARG A 10 -7.87 5.19 10.16
CA ARG A 10 -9.25 4.88 10.59
C ARG A 10 -10.27 5.87 10.04
N PHE A 11 -9.94 7.17 10.01
CA PHE A 11 -10.78 8.18 9.38
C PHE A 11 -10.99 7.88 7.90
N ASN A 12 -9.91 7.65 7.14
CA ASN A 12 -10.01 7.34 5.71
C ASN A 12 -10.85 6.08 5.43
N ILE A 13 -10.70 5.03 6.25
CA ILE A 13 -11.51 3.80 6.13
C ILE A 13 -13.00 4.09 6.38
N ARG A 14 -13.32 4.94 7.36
CA ARG A 14 -14.70 5.39 7.61
C ARG A 14 -15.30 6.11 6.40
N GLU A 15 -14.49 6.89 5.69
CA GLU A 15 -14.90 7.58 4.46
C GLU A 15 -14.87 6.68 3.20
N GLY A 16 -14.56 5.39 3.35
CA GLY A 16 -14.68 4.40 2.29
C GLY A 16 -13.37 3.99 1.61
N VAL A 17 -12.21 4.46 2.09
CA VAL A 17 -10.91 3.98 1.58
C VAL A 17 -10.71 2.51 1.95
N THR A 18 -10.27 1.73 0.98
CA THR A 18 -10.05 0.29 1.09
C THR A 18 -8.61 -0.07 0.76
N LYS A 19 -8.21 -1.33 1.02
CA LYS A 19 -6.91 -1.85 0.59
C LYS A 19 -6.67 -1.79 -0.92
N MET A 20 -7.74 -1.67 -1.73
CA MET A 20 -7.63 -1.59 -3.19
C MET A 20 -7.11 -0.22 -3.64
N ASP A 21 -7.29 0.79 -2.80
CA ASP A 21 -6.83 2.16 -3.06
C ASP A 21 -5.35 2.34 -2.68
N ASP A 22 -4.78 1.42 -1.90
CA ASP A 22 -3.37 1.41 -1.49
C ASP A 22 -2.47 0.85 -2.60
N THR A 23 -2.51 1.50 -3.77
CA THR A 23 -1.73 1.11 -4.94
C THR A 23 -1.12 2.32 -5.64
N LEU A 24 -0.31 2.07 -6.66
CA LEU A 24 0.30 3.09 -7.50
C LEU A 24 -0.41 3.17 -8.87
N PRO A 25 -0.26 4.28 -9.60
CA PRO A 25 -0.70 4.34 -10.99
C PRO A 25 -0.12 3.21 -11.84
N ASN A 26 -0.91 2.68 -12.79
CA ASN A 26 -0.54 1.52 -13.62
C ASN A 26 0.81 1.65 -14.33
N ARG A 27 1.20 2.88 -14.71
CA ARG A 27 2.49 3.15 -15.34
C ARG A 27 3.71 2.64 -14.57
N PHE A 28 3.65 2.57 -13.24
CA PHE A 28 4.77 2.05 -12.45
C PHE A 28 4.99 0.54 -12.67
N PHE A 29 3.93 -0.18 -13.03
CA PHE A 29 3.93 -1.62 -13.26
C PHE A 29 4.07 -1.98 -14.73
N ASP A 30 3.56 -1.12 -15.62
CA ASP A 30 3.40 -1.43 -17.04
C ASP A 30 4.37 -0.69 -17.96
N GLU A 31 4.88 0.49 -17.56
CA GLU A 31 5.82 1.30 -18.36
C GLU A 31 7.27 1.08 -17.89
N PRO A 32 8.12 0.40 -18.69
CA PRO A 32 9.50 0.16 -18.31
C PRO A 32 10.34 1.44 -18.29
N LEU A 33 11.15 1.62 -17.25
CA LEU A 33 12.03 2.76 -17.07
C LEU A 33 13.50 2.43 -17.32
N GLY A 34 14.23 3.40 -17.87
CA GLY A 34 15.67 3.34 -18.09
C GLY A 34 16.12 2.34 -19.17
N LYS A 35 17.42 2.26 -19.38
CA LYS A 35 18.03 1.37 -20.39
C LYS A 35 17.72 -0.11 -20.12
N GLU A 36 17.56 -0.47 -18.84
CA GLU A 36 17.31 -1.83 -18.39
C GLU A 36 15.83 -2.24 -18.47
N LYS A 37 14.93 -1.35 -18.91
CA LYS A 37 13.49 -1.61 -19.03
C LYS A 37 12.91 -2.24 -17.76
N LYS A 38 13.23 -1.68 -16.60
CA LYS A 38 12.73 -2.17 -15.31
C LYS A 38 11.33 -1.62 -15.04
N VAL A 39 10.45 -2.48 -14.55
CA VAL A 39 9.15 -2.14 -13.98
C VAL A 39 9.10 -2.56 -12.52
N LEU A 40 8.24 -1.94 -11.73
CA LEU A 40 7.90 -2.47 -10.42
C LEU A 40 7.00 -3.69 -10.63
N ARG A 41 7.39 -4.87 -10.13
CA ARG A 41 6.55 -6.05 -10.22
C ARG A 41 5.38 -5.93 -9.24
N ARG A 42 4.18 -6.24 -9.69
CA ARG A 42 2.95 -6.17 -8.87
C ARG A 42 3.06 -7.11 -7.66
N GLU A 43 3.66 -8.27 -7.84
CA GLU A 43 3.85 -9.26 -6.77
C GLU A 43 4.79 -8.74 -5.67
N ASP A 44 5.91 -8.12 -6.07
CA ASP A 44 6.87 -7.55 -5.12
C ASP A 44 6.27 -6.36 -4.36
N PHE A 45 5.50 -5.51 -5.04
CA PHE A 45 4.77 -4.42 -4.41
C PHE A 45 3.71 -4.91 -3.42
N ASN A 46 2.90 -5.89 -3.81
CA ASN A 46 1.87 -6.48 -2.94
C ASN A 46 2.49 -7.14 -1.70
N ARG A 47 3.63 -7.83 -1.86
CA ARG A 47 4.37 -8.38 -0.71
C ARG A 47 4.86 -7.27 0.22
N MET A 48 5.46 -6.22 -0.34
CA MET A 48 5.91 -5.05 0.45
C MET A 48 4.75 -4.40 1.20
N LEU A 49 3.58 -4.25 0.57
CA LEU A 49 2.40 -3.66 1.20
C LEU A 49 1.88 -4.53 2.35
N ALA A 50 1.82 -5.86 2.15
CA ALA A 50 1.43 -6.79 3.20
C ALA A 50 2.41 -6.75 4.39
N ASP A 51 3.73 -6.71 4.12
CA ASP A 51 4.74 -6.55 5.15
C ASP A 51 4.61 -5.21 5.90
N TYR A 52 4.30 -4.14 5.18
CA TYR A 52 4.03 -2.84 5.78
C TYR A 52 2.86 -2.91 6.77
N TYR A 53 1.72 -3.50 6.39
CA TYR A 53 0.59 -3.69 7.31
C TYR A 53 0.97 -4.50 8.54
N ARG A 54 1.67 -5.63 8.34
CA ARG A 54 2.13 -6.47 9.43
C ARG A 54 3.04 -5.72 10.41
N LEU A 55 4.01 -4.96 9.91
CA LEU A 55 4.92 -4.17 10.73
C LEU A 55 4.22 -3.02 11.47
N ARG A 56 3.12 -2.51 10.91
CA ARG A 56 2.25 -1.52 11.56
C ARG A 56 1.27 -2.12 12.57
N GLY A 57 1.18 -3.45 12.67
CA GLY A 57 0.17 -4.13 13.48
C GLY A 57 -1.24 -3.99 12.92
N TRP A 58 -1.37 -3.67 11.62
CA TRP A 58 -2.64 -3.59 10.93
C TRP A 58 -3.04 -4.98 10.42
N SER A 59 -4.33 -5.21 10.20
CA SER A 59 -4.84 -6.42 9.54
C SER A 59 -4.40 -6.49 8.07
N GLU A 60 -4.56 -7.65 7.43
CA GLU A 60 -4.31 -7.85 5.99
C GLU A 60 -5.19 -6.95 5.09
N GLN A 61 -6.24 -6.39 5.67
CA GLN A 61 -7.19 -5.47 5.05
C GLN A 61 -6.76 -4.01 5.24
N GLY A 62 -5.61 -3.77 5.87
CA GLY A 62 -5.05 -2.44 6.13
C GLY A 62 -5.81 -1.66 7.20
N VAL A 63 -6.47 -2.36 8.13
CA VAL A 63 -7.20 -1.77 9.26
C VAL A 63 -6.31 -1.78 10.51
N PRO A 64 -6.03 -0.62 11.14
CA PRO A 64 -5.33 -0.57 12.42
C PRO A 64 -6.14 -1.26 13.52
N GLN A 65 -5.49 -2.11 14.32
CA GLN A 65 -6.05 -2.69 15.55
C GLN A 65 -6.23 -1.59 16.61
#